data_AF-A0A1V9FKX8-F1
#
_entry.id   AF-A0A1V9FKX8-F1
#
_cell.length_a   1.000
_cell.length_b   1.000
_cell.length_c   1.000
_cell.angle_alpha   90.00
_cell.angle_beta   90.00
_cell.angle_gamma   90.00
#
_symmetry.space_group_name_H-M   'P 1'
#
loop_
_entity.id
_entity.type
_entity.pdbx_description
1 polymer ?
#
loop_
_entity_poly.entity_id
_entity_poly.type
_entity_poly.pdbx_seq_one_letter_code
_entity_poly.pdbx_strand_id
1 'polypeptide(L)'
;MAQTMRQIEKRWTAMNPREMFTYEFLDDHIADFYRQEQKLYTAFRIFAGIAILIGCLGLYGLNSFATIQRTKEVSIRKVLGTPLASIVYLFSRKFIWLILIAFLVAAPLSYFAMHNWLKHFAYHIDISAGFFIAAITASFVIAALTIASQTIKAARANPVKALKSE
;
A
#
# COMPACT_ATOMS: atom_id res chain seq x y z
N MET A 1 5.38 -2.21 -46.41
CA MET A 1 4.10 -2.58 -45.78
C MET A 1 2.89 -1.92 -46.44
N ALA A 2 2.90 -0.60 -46.71
CA ALA A 2 1.79 0.09 -47.38
C ALA A 2 1.41 -0.47 -48.78
N GLN A 3 2.39 -0.91 -49.58
CA GLN A 3 2.11 -1.56 -50.89
C GLN A 3 1.46 -2.93 -50.75
N THR A 4 1.87 -3.73 -49.75
CA THR A 4 1.30 -5.06 -49.48
C THR A 4 -0.15 -4.97 -49.01
N MET A 5 -0.48 -4.01 -48.14
CA MET A 5 -1.85 -3.80 -47.68
C MET A 5 -2.79 -3.33 -48.79
N ARG A 6 -2.32 -2.45 -49.70
CA ARG A 6 -3.11 -2.05 -50.88
C ARG A 6 -3.39 -3.21 -51.85
N GLN A 7 -2.47 -4.17 -51.96
CA GLN A 7 -2.70 -5.38 -52.77
C GLN A 7 -3.73 -6.32 -52.14
N ILE A 8 -3.69 -6.47 -50.81
CA ILE A 8 -4.65 -7.27 -50.04
C ILE A 8 -6.04 -6.62 -50.10
N GLU A 9 -6.14 -5.32 -49.87
CA GLU A 9 -7.37 -4.52 -49.98
C GLU A 9 -8.00 -4.70 -51.37
N LYS A 10 -7.22 -4.51 -52.44
CA LYS A 10 -7.73 -4.61 -53.82
C LYS A 10 -8.26 -6.01 -54.16
N ARG A 11 -7.65 -7.08 -53.62
CA ARG A 11 -8.13 -8.46 -53.80
C ARG A 11 -9.33 -8.78 -52.92
N TRP A 12 -9.37 -8.26 -51.70
CA TRP A 12 -10.48 -8.45 -50.76
C TRP A 12 -11.77 -7.80 -51.27
N THR A 13 -11.70 -6.54 -51.70
CA THR A 13 -12.85 -5.79 -52.24
C THR A 13 -13.37 -6.39 -53.56
N ALA A 14 -12.50 -7.07 -54.32
CA ALA A 14 -12.90 -7.80 -55.52
C ALA A 14 -13.69 -9.08 -55.22
N MET A 15 -13.45 -9.72 -54.06
CA MET A 15 -14.15 -10.94 -53.64
C MET A 15 -15.38 -10.66 -52.78
N ASN A 16 -15.34 -9.64 -51.91
CA ASN A 16 -16.44 -9.22 -51.04
C ASN A 16 -16.79 -7.72 -51.22
N PRO A 17 -17.54 -7.34 -52.28
CA PRO A 17 -17.83 -5.94 -52.59
C PRO A 17 -18.75 -5.22 -51.60
N ARG A 18 -19.40 -5.96 -50.68
CA ARG A 18 -20.38 -5.42 -49.71
C ARG A 18 -19.77 -5.13 -48.33
N GLU A 19 -18.54 -5.55 -48.07
CA GLU A 19 -17.86 -5.33 -46.79
C GLU A 19 -16.66 -4.38 -46.96
N MET A 20 -16.57 -3.37 -46.09
CA MET A 20 -15.42 -2.46 -46.10
C MET A 20 -14.19 -3.18 -45.53
N PHE A 21 -13.10 -3.16 -46.29
CA PHE A 21 -11.81 -3.68 -45.84
C PHE A 21 -11.29 -2.86 -44.67
N THR A 22 -11.42 -3.40 -43.47
CA THR A 22 -10.85 -2.83 -42.25
C THR A 22 -9.68 -3.69 -41.85
N TYR A 23 -8.52 -3.09 -41.63
CA TYR A 23 -7.34 -3.79 -41.13
C TYR A 23 -6.85 -3.10 -39.87
N GLU A 24 -6.49 -3.90 -38.88
CA GLU A 24 -5.84 -3.44 -37.66
C GLU A 24 -4.54 -4.24 -37.57
N PHE A 25 -3.41 -3.56 -37.37
CA PHE A 25 -2.16 -4.27 -37.17
C PHE A 25 -2.21 -4.96 -35.81
N LEU A 26 -1.80 -6.22 -35.78
CA LEU A 26 -1.71 -6.97 -34.53
C LEU A 26 -0.80 -6.26 -33.51
N ASP A 27 0.25 -5.58 -33.98
CA ASP A 27 1.15 -4.78 -33.16
C ASP A 27 0.43 -3.60 -32.48
N ASP A 28 -0.46 -2.90 -33.21
CA ASP A 28 -1.23 -1.78 -32.67
C ASP A 28 -2.25 -2.28 -31.63
N HIS A 29 -2.89 -3.42 -31.91
CA HIS A 29 -3.84 -4.06 -31.00
C HIS A 29 -3.18 -4.50 -29.68
N ILE A 30 -2.01 -5.13 -29.78
CA ILE A 30 -1.20 -5.52 -28.61
C ILE A 30 -0.73 -4.28 -27.85
N ALA A 31 -0.26 -3.24 -28.54
CA ALA A 31 0.17 -2.00 -27.91
C ALA A 31 -0.96 -1.32 -27.11
N ASP A 32 -2.19 -1.37 -27.61
CA ASP A 32 -3.35 -0.81 -26.91
C ASP A 32 -3.75 -1.61 -25.67
N PHE A 33 -3.67 -2.94 -25.71
CA PHE A 33 -3.83 -3.78 -24.51
C PHE A 33 -2.79 -3.44 -23.44
N TYR A 34 -1.50 -3.34 -23.81
CA TYR A 34 -0.44 -2.97 -22.88
C TYR A 34 -0.65 -1.56 -22.28
N ARG A 35 -1.12 -0.60 -23.09
CA ARG A 35 -1.45 0.75 -22.60
C ARG A 35 -2.58 0.73 -21.58
N GLN A 36 -3.60 -0.12 -21.78
CA GLN A 36 -4.71 -0.25 -20.83
C GLN A 36 -4.25 -0.89 -19.51
N GLU A 37 -3.44 -1.94 -19.57
CA GLU A 37 -2.87 -2.57 -18.37
C GLU A 37 -1.96 -1.62 -17.59
N GLN A 38 -1.10 -0.86 -18.28
CA GLN A 38 -0.24 0.14 -17.64
C GLN A 38 -1.02 1.22 -16.89
N LYS A 39 -2.17 1.67 -17.44
CA LYS A 39 -3.05 2.62 -16.75
C LYS A 39 -3.63 2.02 -15.48
N LEU A 40 -4.11 0.77 -15.55
CA LEU A 40 -4.65 0.04 -14.40
C LEU A 40 -3.58 -0.13 -13.31
N TYR A 41 -2.40 -0.59 -13.68
CA TYR A 41 -1.26 -0.74 -12.77
C TYR A 41 -0.88 0.59 -12.11
N THR A 42 -0.84 1.67 -12.88
CA THR A 42 -0.53 3.01 -12.35
C THR A 42 -1.59 3.49 -11.37
N ALA A 43 -2.88 3.29 -11.66
CA ALA A 43 -3.97 3.63 -10.77
C ALA A 43 -3.89 2.85 -9.45
N PHE A 44 -3.69 1.53 -9.51
CA PHE A 44 -3.49 0.70 -8.31
C PHE A 44 -2.29 1.14 -7.49
N ARG A 45 -1.17 1.51 -8.13
CA ARG A 45 0.02 2.01 -7.45
C ARG A 45 -0.26 3.29 -6.67
N ILE A 46 -1.01 4.22 -7.27
CA ILE A 46 -1.40 5.48 -6.62
C ILE A 46 -2.36 5.20 -5.46
N PHE A 47 -3.40 4.40 -5.66
CA PHE A 47 -4.36 4.07 -4.61
C PHE A 47 -3.73 3.32 -3.43
N ALA A 48 -2.83 2.37 -3.70
CA ALA A 48 -2.06 1.70 -2.66
C ALA A 48 -1.21 2.69 -1.86
N GLY A 49 -0.54 3.64 -2.53
CA GLY A 49 0.22 4.70 -1.87
C GLY A 49 -0.66 5.59 -0.97
N ILE A 50 -1.83 6.00 -1.46
CA ILE A 50 -2.80 6.79 -0.69
C ILE A 50 -3.31 6.00 0.51
N ALA A 51 -3.68 4.73 0.33
CA ALA A 51 -4.16 3.88 1.40
C ALA A 51 -3.13 3.70 2.51
N ILE A 52 -1.84 3.53 2.15
CA ILE A 52 -0.73 3.50 3.12
C ILE A 52 -0.64 4.82 3.87
N LEU A 53 -0.68 5.96 3.19
CA LEU A 53 -0.64 7.28 3.84
C LEU A 53 -1.80 7.49 4.81
N ILE A 54 -3.02 7.13 4.43
CA ILE A 54 -4.20 7.21 5.30
C ILE A 54 -4.04 6.29 6.52
N GLY A 55 -3.55 5.06 6.31
CA GLY A 55 -3.23 4.12 7.38
C GLY A 55 -2.18 4.68 8.37
N CYS A 56 -1.12 5.29 7.85
CA CYS A 56 -0.10 5.98 8.66
C CYS A 56 -0.70 7.12 9.48
N LEU A 57 -1.58 7.94 8.88
CA LEU A 57 -2.27 9.03 9.59
C LEU A 57 -3.21 8.49 10.67
N GLY A 58 -3.91 7.40 10.41
CA GLY A 58 -4.76 6.72 11.41
C GLY A 58 -3.95 6.19 12.59
N LEU A 59 -2.84 5.50 12.31
CA LEU A 59 -1.90 5.04 13.33
C LEU A 59 -1.31 6.21 14.14
N TYR A 60 -0.93 7.29 13.47
CA TYR A 60 -0.45 8.51 14.11
C TYR A 60 -1.52 9.13 15.02
N GLY A 61 -2.77 9.22 14.56
CA GLY A 61 -3.89 9.74 15.34
C GLY A 61 -4.18 8.91 16.59
N LEU A 62 -4.26 7.58 16.44
CA LEU A 62 -4.42 6.65 17.56
C LEU A 62 -3.27 6.76 18.57
N ASN A 63 -2.04 6.83 18.08
CA ASN A 63 -0.86 6.95 18.94
C ASN A 63 -0.79 8.31 19.66
N SER A 64 -1.15 9.40 18.99
CA SER A 64 -1.24 10.73 19.58
C SER A 64 -2.28 10.77 20.70
N PHE A 65 -3.47 10.24 20.45
CA PHE A 65 -4.53 10.15 21.45
C PHE A 65 -4.11 9.31 22.66
N ALA A 66 -3.50 8.13 22.43
CA ALA A 66 -3.02 7.27 23.50
C ALA A 66 -1.88 7.91 24.33
N THR A 67 -1.04 8.72 23.68
CA THR A 67 0.01 9.49 24.36
C THR A 67 -0.60 10.57 25.26
N ILE A 68 -1.55 11.37 24.73
CA ILE A 68 -2.23 12.43 25.49
C ILE A 68 -2.92 11.85 26.72
N GLN A 69 -3.68 10.78 26.56
CA GLN A 69 -4.45 10.15 27.64
C GLN A 69 -3.58 9.57 28.76
N ARG A 70 -2.31 9.22 28.46
CA ARG A 70 -1.33 8.72 29.44
C ARG A 70 -0.23 9.72 29.78
N THR A 71 -0.37 10.99 29.39
CA THR A 71 0.65 12.02 29.64
C THR A 71 0.90 12.24 31.13
N LYS A 72 -0.13 12.12 31.99
CA LYS A 72 0.04 12.20 33.47
C LYS A 72 0.93 11.08 34.01
N GLU A 73 0.67 9.81 33.64
CA GLU A 73 1.48 8.66 34.09
C GLU A 73 2.93 8.75 33.58
N VAL A 74 3.11 9.17 32.32
CA VAL A 74 4.42 9.35 31.67
C VAL A 74 5.21 10.48 32.34
N SER A 75 4.55 11.60 32.66
CA SER A 75 5.18 12.76 33.31
C SER A 75 5.61 12.45 34.74
N ILE A 76 4.79 11.72 35.51
CA ILE A 76 5.14 11.28 36.87
C ILE A 76 6.32 10.31 36.85
N ARG A 77 6.32 9.31 35.95
CA ARG A 77 7.43 8.35 35.79
C ARG A 77 8.74 9.03 35.34
N LYS A 78 8.65 10.10 34.53
CA LYS A 78 9.80 10.90 34.10
C LYS A 78 10.45 11.65 35.26
N VAL A 79 9.65 12.22 36.17
CA VAL A 79 10.15 12.89 37.40
C VAL A 79 10.80 11.89 38.35
N LEU A 80 10.30 10.65 38.38
CA LEU A 80 10.88 9.54 39.15
C LEU A 80 12.10 8.89 38.48
N GLY A 81 12.62 9.43 37.37
CA GLY A 81 13.84 8.95 36.71
C GLY A 81 13.66 7.70 35.83
N THR A 82 12.44 7.33 35.47
CA THR A 82 12.20 6.14 34.62
C THR A 82 12.68 6.39 33.18
N PRO A 83 13.48 5.49 32.57
CA PRO A 83 13.98 5.67 31.23
C PRO A 83 12.86 5.64 30.17
N LEU A 84 12.95 6.55 29.21
CA LEU A 84 12.00 6.71 28.10
C LEU A 84 11.76 5.39 27.31
N ALA A 85 12.77 4.52 27.26
CA ALA A 85 12.72 3.23 26.59
C ALA A 85 11.62 2.28 27.12
N SER A 86 11.30 2.36 28.42
CA SER A 86 10.26 1.54 29.03
C SER A 86 8.86 1.92 28.52
N ILE A 87 8.65 3.21 28.26
CA ILE A 87 7.39 3.74 27.73
C ILE A 87 7.24 3.31 26.27
N VAL A 88 8.29 3.49 25.46
CA VAL A 88 8.31 3.02 24.06
C VAL A 88 7.99 1.53 23.97
N TYR A 89 8.64 0.70 24.79
CA TYR A 89 8.41 -0.75 24.78
C TYR A 89 6.95 -1.13 25.07
N LEU A 90 6.31 -0.47 26.05
CA LEU A 90 4.92 -0.73 26.41
C LEU A 90 3.96 -0.38 25.26
N PHE A 91 4.18 0.75 24.58
CA PHE A 91 3.37 1.16 23.44
C PHE A 91 3.64 0.28 22.21
N SER A 92 4.90 0.04 21.87
CA SER A 92 5.30 -0.81 20.74
C SER A 92 4.71 -2.21 20.84
N ARG A 93 4.68 -2.83 22.03
CA ARG A 93 4.11 -4.18 22.21
C ARG A 93 2.62 -4.26 21.85
N LYS A 94 1.83 -3.23 22.18
CA LYS A 94 0.40 -3.19 21.83
C LYS A 94 0.20 -3.02 20.32
N PHE A 95 0.98 -2.15 19.69
CA PHE A 95 0.90 -1.93 18.25
C PHE A 95 1.37 -3.16 17.44
N ILE A 96 2.41 -3.86 17.91
CA ILE A 96 2.87 -5.11 17.29
C ILE A 96 1.75 -6.15 17.26
N TRP A 97 1.01 -6.32 18.36
CA TRP A 97 -0.14 -7.21 18.40
C TRP A 97 -1.25 -6.79 17.44
N LEU A 98 -1.53 -5.49 17.34
CA LEU A 98 -2.52 -4.98 16.40
C LEU A 98 -2.14 -5.27 14.94
N ILE A 99 -0.86 -5.06 14.59
CA ILE A 99 -0.31 -5.33 13.26
C ILE A 99 -0.38 -6.82 12.94
N LEU A 100 -0.03 -7.70 13.90
CA LEU A 100 -0.09 -9.14 13.72
C LEU A 100 -1.52 -9.63 13.46
N ILE A 101 -2.50 -9.16 14.23
CA ILE A 101 -3.91 -9.51 14.04
C ILE A 101 -4.39 -9.02 12.67
N ALA A 102 -4.09 -7.76 12.31
CA ALA A 102 -4.44 -7.22 11.02
C ALA A 102 -3.82 -8.02 9.86
N PHE A 103 -2.54 -8.39 9.98
CA PHE A 103 -1.85 -9.19 8.98
C PHE A 103 -2.41 -10.61 8.85
N LEU A 104 -2.77 -11.24 9.97
CA LEU A 104 -3.33 -12.60 9.97
C LEU A 104 -4.67 -12.66 9.23
N VAL A 105 -5.45 -11.57 9.23
CA VAL A 105 -6.68 -11.46 8.44
C VAL A 105 -6.40 -11.02 7.01
N ALA A 106 -5.52 -10.03 6.81
CA ALA A 106 -5.25 -9.44 5.50
C ALA A 106 -4.49 -10.39 4.56
N ALA A 107 -3.56 -11.19 5.08
CA ALA A 107 -2.75 -12.11 4.28
C ALA A 107 -3.58 -13.18 3.54
N PRO A 108 -4.44 -13.98 4.21
CA PRO A 108 -5.28 -14.95 3.50
C PRO A 108 -6.28 -14.27 2.56
N LEU A 109 -6.89 -13.16 2.98
CA LEU A 109 -7.84 -12.43 2.15
C LEU A 109 -7.18 -11.93 0.85
N SER A 110 -5.98 -11.37 0.96
CA SER A 110 -5.19 -10.94 -0.19
C SER A 110 -4.77 -12.11 -1.07
N TYR A 111 -4.36 -13.24 -0.49
CA TYR A 111 -4.03 -14.44 -1.25
C TYR A 111 -5.22 -14.95 -2.07
N PHE A 112 -6.40 -15.08 -1.46
CA PHE A 112 -7.60 -15.54 -2.16
C PHE A 112 -8.02 -14.59 -3.29
N ALA A 113 -8.04 -13.29 -3.02
CA ALA A 113 -8.40 -12.28 -4.02
C ALA A 113 -7.43 -12.30 -5.20
N MET A 114 -6.12 -12.34 -4.92
CA MET A 114 -5.07 -12.36 -5.94
C MET A 114 -5.09 -13.68 -6.72
N HIS A 115 -5.25 -14.82 -6.05
CA HIS A 115 -5.33 -16.12 -6.70
C HIS A 115 -6.55 -16.21 -7.65
N ASN A 116 -7.71 -15.70 -7.23
CA ASN A 116 -8.89 -15.68 -8.11
C ASN A 116 -8.71 -14.74 -9.30
N TRP A 117 -8.06 -13.60 -9.10
CA TRP A 117 -7.74 -12.66 -10.17
C TRP A 117 -6.77 -13.26 -11.19
N LEU A 118 -5.68 -13.89 -10.73
CA LEU A 118 -4.64 -14.48 -11.57
C LEU A 118 -5.14 -15.66 -12.43
N LYS A 119 -6.20 -16.36 -12.01
CA LYS A 119 -6.82 -17.44 -12.82
C LYS A 119 -7.36 -16.98 -14.17
N HIS A 120 -7.68 -15.71 -14.31
CA HIS A 120 -8.17 -15.16 -15.58
C HIS A 120 -7.05 -14.89 -16.59
N PHE A 121 -5.78 -15.06 -16.20
CA PHE A 121 -4.62 -14.83 -17.05
C PHE A 121 -3.96 -16.14 -17.43
N ALA A 122 -3.72 -16.34 -18.72
CA ALA A 122 -3.03 -17.54 -19.24
C ALA A 122 -1.56 -17.63 -18.81
N TYR A 123 -0.93 -16.48 -18.52
CA TYR A 123 0.39 -16.36 -17.92
C TYR A 123 0.25 -15.64 -16.58
N HIS A 124 0.58 -16.31 -15.48
CA HIS A 124 0.47 -15.75 -14.14
C HIS A 124 1.74 -16.01 -13.31
N ILE A 125 2.04 -15.09 -12.40
CA ILE A 125 3.14 -15.26 -11.44
C ILE A 125 2.68 -16.10 -10.25
N ASP A 126 3.54 -16.93 -9.71
CA ASP A 126 3.26 -17.60 -8.43
C ASP A 126 3.39 -16.60 -7.28
N ILE A 127 2.35 -16.54 -6.43
CA ILE A 127 2.35 -15.67 -5.26
C ILE A 127 3.31 -16.25 -4.22
N SER A 128 4.56 -15.79 -4.26
CA SER A 128 5.57 -16.23 -3.31
C SER A 128 5.31 -15.67 -1.90
N ALA A 129 5.69 -16.45 -0.88
CA ALA A 129 5.68 -15.98 0.51
C ALA A 129 6.55 -14.71 0.72
N GLY A 130 7.50 -14.44 -0.17
CA GLY A 130 8.37 -13.26 -0.11
C GLY A 130 7.60 -11.93 -0.13
N PHE A 131 6.49 -11.84 -0.87
CA PHE A 131 5.67 -10.63 -0.90
C PHE A 131 5.00 -10.34 0.44
N PHE A 132 4.49 -11.38 1.10
CA PHE A 132 3.87 -11.26 2.42
C PHE A 132 4.89 -10.88 3.49
N ILE A 133 6.10 -11.46 3.43
CA ILE A 133 7.21 -11.11 4.34
C ILE A 133 7.65 -9.66 4.12
N ALA A 134 7.76 -9.21 2.87
CA ALA A 134 8.08 -7.81 2.57
C ALA A 134 6.99 -6.86 3.10
N ALA A 135 5.71 -7.20 2.92
CA ALA A 135 4.58 -6.38 3.38
C ALA A 135 4.52 -6.24 4.91
N ILE A 136 4.69 -7.34 5.66
CA ILE A 136 4.69 -7.29 7.12
C ILE A 136 5.91 -6.53 7.64
N THR A 137 7.08 -6.73 7.02
CA THR A 137 8.32 -6.01 7.39
C THR A 137 8.15 -4.51 7.16
N ALA A 138 7.61 -4.10 6.00
CA ALA A 138 7.33 -2.70 5.71
C ALA A 138 6.34 -2.08 6.71
N SER A 139 5.30 -2.83 7.09
CA SER A 139 4.31 -2.39 8.08
C SER A 139 4.93 -2.17 9.46
N PHE A 140 5.84 -3.06 9.90
CA PHE A 140 6.59 -2.87 11.13
C PHE A 140 7.52 -1.66 11.08
N VAL A 141 8.23 -1.45 9.97
CA VAL A 141 9.12 -0.28 9.79
C VAL A 141 8.31 1.02 9.89
N ILE A 142 7.17 1.11 9.21
CA ILE A 142 6.30 2.29 9.24
C ILE A 142 5.76 2.56 10.65
N ALA A 143 5.30 1.51 11.34
CA ALA A 143 4.82 1.65 12.71
C ALA A 143 5.93 2.09 13.68
N ALA A 144 7.12 1.49 13.56
CA ALA A 144 8.28 1.85 14.37
C ALA A 144 8.70 3.32 14.15
N LEU A 145 8.77 3.77 12.90
CA LEU A 145 9.07 5.17 12.55
C LEU A 145 8.03 6.14 13.13
N THR A 146 6.75 5.78 13.07
CA THR A 146 5.64 6.59 13.60
C THR A 146 5.72 6.71 15.13
N ILE A 147 5.95 5.59 15.84
CA ILE A 147 6.09 5.55 17.30
C ILE A 147 7.34 6.30 17.75
N ALA A 148 8.47 6.13 17.07
CA ALA A 148 9.71 6.82 17.36
C ALA A 148 9.53 8.35 17.23
N SER A 149 8.91 8.80 16.13
CA SER A 149 8.63 10.22 15.89
C SER A 149 7.76 10.84 16.97
N GLN A 150 6.70 10.13 17.39
CA GLN A 150 5.80 10.60 18.46
C GLN A 150 6.48 10.61 19.82
N THR A 151 7.26 9.58 20.14
CA THR A 151 7.98 9.50 21.41
C THR A 151 8.98 10.64 21.52
N ILE A 152 9.73 10.94 20.45
CA ILE A 152 10.68 12.06 20.43
C ILE A 152 9.94 13.40 20.61
N LYS A 153 8.79 13.59 19.95
CA LYS A 153 7.94 14.76 20.17
C LYS A 153 7.48 14.88 21.63
N ALA A 154 6.98 13.80 22.22
CA ALA A 154 6.56 13.77 23.63
C ALA A 154 7.73 13.98 24.59
N ALA A 155 8.93 13.51 24.25
CA ALA A 155 10.15 13.71 25.03
C ALA A 155 10.58 15.18 25.09
N ARG A 156 10.48 15.86 23.94
CA ARG A 156 10.84 17.27 23.72
C ARG A 156 9.74 18.24 24.18
N ALA A 157 8.52 17.76 24.40
CA ALA A 157 7.46 18.57 24.99
C ALA A 157 7.88 18.99 26.41
N ASN A 158 7.92 20.31 26.64
CA ASN A 158 8.45 20.89 27.86
C ASN A 158 7.53 20.52 29.05
N PRO A 159 8.00 19.71 30.03
CA PRO A 159 7.16 19.17 31.10
C PRO A 159 6.56 20.26 31.99
N VAL A 160 7.20 21.43 32.06
CA VAL A 160 6.73 22.58 32.84
C VAL A 160 5.42 23.16 32.28
N LYS A 161 5.16 23.06 30.96
CA LYS A 161 3.87 23.49 30.36
C LYS A 161 2.75 22.48 30.57
N ALA A 162 3.06 21.20 30.67
CA ALA A 162 2.06 20.14 30.90
C ALA A 162 1.54 20.11 32.35
N LEU A 163 2.30 20.66 33.29
CA LEU A 163 1.92 20.83 34.70
C LEU A 163 1.27 22.20 34.99
N LYS A 164 1.44 23.19 34.10
CA LYS A 164 0.95 24.56 34.27
C LYS A 164 -0.30 24.86 33.41
N SER A 165 -0.90 23.84 32.80
CA SER A 165 -2.16 23.95 32.06
C SER A 165 -3.38 23.64 32.91
N GLU A 166 -3.24 23.68 34.24
CA GLU A 166 -4.31 24.07 35.17
C GLU A 166 -4.08 25.52 35.59
#